data_AF-A0A2E4K640-F1
#
_entry.id   AF-A0A2E4K640-F1
#
_cell.length_a   1.000
_cell.length_b   1.000
_cell.length_c   1.000
_cell.angle_alpha   90.00
_cell.angle_beta   90.00
_cell.angle_gamma   90.00
#
_symmetry.space_group_name_H-M   'P 1'
#
loop_
_entity.id
_entity.type
_entity.pdbx_description
1 polymer ?
#
loop_
_entity_poly.entity_id
_entity_poly.type
_entity_poly.pdbx_seq_one_letter_code
_entity_poly.pdbx_strand_id
1 'polypeptide(L)'
;MFLVFIFFSCKEDNYKECEDLTYGTDYIQITGVNESDKNYFKYFCKTTEIFGIKIYATNKVDNEKMLHAASILAEYLDNDEDGQVDNQKVVDKLIEKNVWLLLVKNESDQNDAERINLKNSNYQDLRDEEITLVNGSPRFDASLEEVLHLITQHGYAKVYPEVFGEKKGSKIADAMDIARGGYFKKVPNEYSANAWYTYNDESCDYSCQITEYTYWALTSILGAQDFNGRFDEIKDEWKLNTKEKVKNNDSDVYNLLTKSEYKLPTKLPNGKYRIP
;
A
#
# COMPACT_ATOMS: atom_id res chain seq x y z
N MET A 1 -40.16 23.27 -32.98
CA MET A 1 -38.76 23.51 -32.60
C MET A 1 -38.63 23.18 -31.12
N PHE A 2 -38.30 21.93 -30.80
CA PHE A 2 -38.09 21.49 -29.42
C PHE A 2 -36.64 21.76 -29.06
N LEU A 3 -36.39 22.75 -28.21
CA LEU A 3 -35.08 22.95 -27.59
C LEU A 3 -34.90 21.86 -26.52
N VAL A 4 -34.00 20.92 -26.78
CA VAL A 4 -33.49 20.00 -25.77
C VAL A 4 -32.45 20.78 -24.96
N PHE A 5 -32.80 21.17 -23.75
CA PHE A 5 -31.83 21.64 -22.77
C PHE A 5 -31.05 20.42 -22.25
N ILE A 6 -29.83 20.25 -22.74
CA ILE A 6 -28.85 19.37 -22.11
C ILE A 6 -28.39 20.07 -20.85
N PHE A 7 -28.95 19.68 -19.70
CA PHE A 7 -28.38 20.04 -18.41
C PHE A 7 -27.05 19.30 -18.26
N PHE A 8 -25.94 19.98 -18.54
CA PHE A 8 -24.68 19.64 -17.90
C PHE A 8 -24.88 19.93 -16.41
N SER A 9 -25.19 18.90 -15.62
CA SER A 9 -25.04 18.99 -14.17
C SER A 9 -23.58 19.33 -13.91
N CYS A 10 -23.30 20.56 -13.50
CA CYS A 10 -22.04 20.88 -12.86
C CYS A 10 -22.05 20.05 -11.57
N LYS A 11 -21.33 18.92 -11.53
CA LYS A 11 -20.99 18.27 -10.25
C LYS A 11 -20.39 19.39 -9.39
N GLU A 12 -21.01 19.70 -8.25
CA GLU A 12 -20.42 20.60 -7.27
C GLU A 12 -18.98 20.15 -6.99
N ASP A 13 -18.08 21.11 -6.80
CA ASP A 13 -16.69 20.78 -6.49
C ASP A 13 -16.68 20.00 -5.17
N ASN A 14 -16.25 18.73 -5.21
CA ASN A 14 -16.35 17.79 -4.08
C ASN A 14 -15.68 18.33 -2.80
N TYR A 15 -14.71 19.24 -2.89
CA TYR A 15 -14.02 19.80 -1.72
C TYR A 15 -14.93 20.59 -0.78
N LYS A 16 -15.99 21.22 -1.30
CA LYS A 16 -16.87 22.06 -0.48
C LYS A 16 -17.59 21.26 0.60
N GLU A 17 -17.74 19.95 0.38
CA GLU A 17 -18.33 19.05 1.38
C GLU A 17 -17.42 18.82 2.60
N CYS A 18 -16.12 19.08 2.48
CA CYS A 18 -15.14 18.88 3.54
C CYS A 18 -14.40 20.15 3.94
N GLU A 19 -14.82 21.34 3.48
CA GLU A 19 -14.08 22.59 3.71
C GLU A 19 -13.81 22.85 5.21
N ASP A 20 -14.78 22.56 6.08
CA ASP A 20 -14.67 22.69 7.53
C ASP A 20 -14.27 21.39 8.25
N LEU A 21 -13.85 20.35 7.51
CA LEU A 21 -13.48 19.07 8.11
C LEU A 21 -12.22 19.22 8.96
N THR A 22 -12.30 18.76 10.21
CA THR A 22 -11.16 18.45 11.06
C THR A 22 -11.46 17.16 11.79
N TYR A 23 -10.61 16.16 11.62
CA TYR A 23 -10.74 14.85 12.26
C TYR A 23 -9.36 14.26 12.51
N GLY A 24 -9.16 13.48 13.58
CA GLY A 24 -7.92 12.74 13.78
C GLY A 24 -7.45 12.71 15.22
N THR A 25 -6.13 12.58 15.38
CA THR A 25 -5.42 12.53 16.66
C THR A 25 -4.45 13.70 16.77
N ASP A 26 -3.82 13.89 17.92
CA ASP A 26 -2.80 14.93 18.11
C ASP A 26 -1.63 14.83 17.11
N TYR A 27 -1.42 13.66 16.50
CA TYR A 27 -0.32 13.38 15.57
C TYR A 27 -0.75 13.35 14.10
N ILE A 28 -1.99 12.97 13.83
CA ILE A 28 -2.51 12.83 12.47
C ILE A 28 -3.80 13.64 12.36
N GLN A 29 -3.76 14.71 11.59
CA GLN A 29 -4.90 15.57 11.34
C GLN A 29 -5.37 15.40 9.89
N ILE A 30 -6.63 15.00 9.73
CA ILE A 30 -7.35 14.96 8.46
C ILE A 30 -8.15 16.24 8.33
N THR A 31 -7.96 16.93 7.22
CA THR A 31 -8.59 18.21 6.93
C THR A 31 -9.24 18.21 5.55
N GLY A 32 -10.09 19.21 5.28
CA GLY A 32 -10.55 19.48 3.92
C GLY A 32 -9.39 19.86 3.00
N VAL A 33 -9.48 19.46 1.73
CA VAL A 33 -8.55 19.97 0.70
C VAL A 33 -8.81 21.46 0.45
N ASN A 34 -7.75 22.21 0.11
CA ASN A 34 -7.83 23.64 -0.22
C ASN A 34 -7.54 23.86 -1.71
N GLU A 35 -8.05 24.95 -2.30
CA GLU A 35 -7.66 25.43 -3.64
C GLU A 35 -6.13 25.54 -3.85
N SER A 36 -5.36 25.71 -2.77
CA SER A 36 -3.88 25.68 -2.79
C SER A 36 -3.29 24.32 -3.15
N ASP A 37 -4.06 23.22 -3.08
CA ASP A 37 -3.69 21.86 -3.51
C ASP A 37 -3.84 21.65 -5.04
N LYS A 38 -3.63 22.74 -5.80
CA LYS A 38 -3.50 23.01 -7.27
C LYS A 38 -4.07 22.05 -8.32
N ASN A 39 -4.07 20.74 -8.13
CA ASN A 39 -4.51 19.74 -9.11
C ASN A 39 -5.54 18.72 -8.57
N TYR A 40 -5.67 18.61 -7.25
CA TYR A 40 -6.43 17.53 -6.60
C TYR A 40 -7.75 18.01 -5.97
N PHE A 41 -7.84 19.30 -5.66
CA PHE A 41 -8.92 19.88 -4.88
C PHE A 41 -10.30 19.80 -5.54
N LYS A 42 -10.42 19.61 -6.85
CA LYS A 42 -11.75 19.51 -7.49
C LYS A 42 -12.45 18.17 -7.24
N TYR A 43 -11.71 17.13 -6.88
CA TYR A 43 -12.21 15.76 -6.86
C TYR A 43 -12.03 15.07 -5.53
N PHE A 44 -10.91 15.32 -4.85
CA PHE A 44 -10.71 14.89 -3.48
C PHE A 44 -11.36 15.90 -2.53
N CYS A 45 -11.79 15.39 -1.39
CA CYS A 45 -12.48 16.17 -0.37
C CYS A 45 -11.59 16.30 0.86
N LYS A 46 -10.83 15.25 1.19
CA LYS A 46 -10.06 15.13 2.42
C LYS A 46 -8.59 14.94 2.12
N THR A 47 -7.73 15.46 2.98
CA THR A 47 -6.30 15.22 2.92
C THR A 47 -5.66 15.13 4.30
N THR A 48 -4.57 14.39 4.37
CA THR A 48 -3.60 14.43 5.47
C THR A 48 -2.19 14.24 4.91
N GLU A 49 -1.17 14.42 5.75
CA GLU A 49 0.22 14.27 5.37
C GLU A 49 0.98 13.53 6.48
N ILE A 50 1.69 12.47 6.08
CA ILE A 50 2.51 11.65 6.98
C ILE A 50 3.96 11.75 6.52
N PHE A 51 4.81 12.36 7.33
CA PHE A 51 6.25 12.53 7.03
C PHE A 51 6.55 13.09 5.62
N GLY A 52 5.70 14.00 5.12
CA GLY A 52 5.83 14.60 3.78
C GLY A 52 5.17 13.82 2.64
N ILE A 53 4.57 12.64 2.91
CA ILE A 53 3.77 11.88 1.95
C ILE A 53 2.31 12.27 2.08
N LYS A 54 1.69 12.72 0.98
CA LYS A 54 0.27 13.10 0.95
C LYS A 54 -0.64 11.88 0.89
N ILE A 55 -1.78 12.01 1.57
CA ILE A 55 -2.93 11.13 1.41
C ILE A 55 -4.10 11.99 0.96
N TYR A 56 -4.78 11.58 -0.10
CA TYR A 56 -6.00 12.23 -0.57
C TYR A 56 -7.15 11.23 -0.61
N ALA A 57 -8.34 11.68 -0.20
CA ALA A 57 -9.53 10.85 -0.20
C ALA A 57 -10.74 11.57 -0.79
N THR A 58 -11.64 10.80 -1.41
CA THR A 58 -12.96 11.31 -1.80
C THR A 58 -13.83 11.56 -0.57
N ASN A 59 -14.94 12.30 -0.74
CA ASN A 59 -15.92 12.56 0.32
C ASN A 59 -16.54 11.26 0.90
N LYS A 60 -16.62 10.20 0.09
CA LYS A 60 -17.27 8.93 0.42
C LYS A 60 -16.46 7.99 1.32
N VAL A 61 -15.16 8.24 1.50
CA VAL A 61 -14.29 7.45 2.38
C VAL A 61 -14.59 7.79 3.83
N ASP A 62 -14.68 6.79 4.71
CA ASP A 62 -14.86 7.02 6.15
C ASP A 62 -13.61 7.70 6.76
N ASN A 63 -13.82 8.71 7.60
CA ASN A 63 -12.72 9.40 8.29
C ASN A 63 -11.92 8.44 9.19
N GLU A 64 -12.58 7.48 9.85
CA GLU A 64 -11.90 6.47 10.67
C GLU A 64 -10.98 5.59 9.84
N LYS A 65 -11.42 5.20 8.63
CA LYS A 65 -10.62 4.38 7.72
C LYS A 65 -9.47 5.15 7.09
N MET A 66 -9.67 6.43 6.77
CA MET A 66 -8.58 7.29 6.34
C MET A 66 -7.55 7.50 7.45
N LEU A 67 -7.98 7.69 8.71
CA LEU A 67 -7.09 7.79 9.85
C LEU A 67 -6.32 6.49 10.09
N HIS A 68 -6.99 5.35 9.92
CA HIS A 68 -6.36 4.03 10.00
C HIS A 68 -5.27 3.86 8.94
N ALA A 69 -5.56 4.10 7.66
CA ALA A 69 -4.56 4.04 6.60
C ALA A 69 -3.38 5.01 6.81
N ALA A 70 -3.66 6.22 7.30
CA ALA A 70 -2.63 7.20 7.66
C ALA A 70 -1.76 6.71 8.83
N SER A 71 -2.36 6.04 9.82
CA SER A 71 -1.65 5.45 10.94
C SER A 71 -0.76 4.29 10.48
N ILE A 72 -1.25 3.42 9.60
CA ILE A 72 -0.46 2.31 9.02
C ILE A 72 0.75 2.86 8.25
N LEU A 73 0.58 3.93 7.46
CA LEU A 73 1.70 4.61 6.78
C LEU A 73 2.72 5.15 7.79
N ALA A 74 2.26 5.79 8.87
CA ALA A 74 3.14 6.30 9.91
C ALA A 74 3.90 5.16 10.61
N GLU A 75 3.21 4.11 11.05
CA GLU A 75 3.78 2.94 11.73
C GLU A 75 4.73 2.12 10.85
N TYR A 76 4.59 2.17 9.52
CA TYR A 76 5.58 1.56 8.62
C TYR A 76 6.84 2.41 8.44
N LEU A 77 6.73 3.73 8.51
CA LEU A 77 7.86 4.65 8.31
C LEU A 77 8.60 4.98 9.62
N ASP A 78 7.90 4.91 10.75
CA ASP A 78 8.36 5.06 12.13
C ASP A 78 7.77 3.89 12.94
N ASN A 79 8.45 2.75 12.93
CA ASN A 79 7.95 1.48 13.45
C ASN A 79 8.14 1.30 14.95
N ASP A 80 9.00 2.11 15.58
CA ASP A 80 9.07 2.20 17.03
C ASP A 80 8.20 3.33 17.62
N GLU A 81 7.56 4.11 16.75
CA GLU A 81 6.62 5.19 17.05
C GLU A 81 7.26 6.31 17.88
N ASP A 82 8.57 6.55 17.74
CA ASP A 82 9.30 7.56 18.52
C ASP A 82 9.17 9.00 17.98
N GLY A 83 8.44 9.16 16.87
CA GLY A 83 8.22 10.43 16.17
C GLY A 83 9.26 10.71 15.09
N GLN A 84 10.26 9.83 14.89
CA GLN A 84 11.28 9.96 13.86
C GLN A 84 11.22 8.79 12.89
N VAL A 85 11.37 9.10 11.60
CA VAL A 85 11.35 8.06 10.57
C VAL A 85 12.56 7.14 10.71
N ASP A 86 12.31 5.84 10.64
CA ASP A 86 13.34 4.82 10.78
C ASP A 86 14.38 4.94 9.67
N ASN A 87 13.92 5.00 8.42
CA ASN A 87 14.77 5.06 7.23
C ASN A 87 14.57 6.36 6.44
N GLN A 88 15.28 7.41 6.86
CA GLN A 88 15.22 8.73 6.21
C GLN A 88 15.48 8.68 4.69
N LYS A 89 16.39 7.81 4.21
CA LYS A 89 16.69 7.70 2.77
C LYS A 89 15.47 7.24 1.97
N VAL A 90 14.66 6.35 2.56
CA VAL A 90 13.43 5.85 1.94
C VAL A 90 12.39 6.95 1.89
N VAL A 91 12.17 7.67 3.00
CA VAL A 91 11.22 8.80 3.05
C VAL A 91 11.61 9.92 2.09
N ASP A 92 12.88 10.33 2.08
CA ASP A 92 13.40 11.33 1.14
C ASP A 92 13.14 10.92 -0.31
N LYS A 93 13.27 9.63 -0.62
CA LYS A 93 13.01 9.12 -1.97
C LYS A 93 11.53 9.11 -2.34
N LEU A 94 10.64 8.82 -1.39
CA LEU A 94 9.19 8.92 -1.58
C LEU A 94 8.78 10.37 -1.86
N ILE A 95 9.32 11.34 -1.10
CA ILE A 95 9.09 12.77 -1.30
C ILE A 95 9.63 13.23 -2.66
N GLU A 96 10.88 12.89 -3.01
CA GLU A 96 11.49 13.24 -4.31
C GLU A 96 10.65 12.76 -5.50
N LYS A 97 10.03 11.59 -5.35
CA LYS A 97 9.18 10.97 -6.36
C LYS A 97 7.75 11.51 -6.38
N ASN A 98 7.39 12.42 -5.47
CA ASN A 98 6.02 12.92 -5.28
C ASN A 98 5.03 11.76 -5.12
N VAL A 99 5.37 10.81 -4.24
CA VAL A 99 4.53 9.64 -3.96
C VAL A 99 3.37 10.04 -3.05
N TRP A 100 2.20 9.47 -3.27
CA TRP A 100 1.01 9.75 -2.46
C TRP A 100 0.04 8.57 -2.44
N LEU A 101 -0.86 8.53 -1.45
CA LEU A 101 -1.88 7.48 -1.31
C LEU A 101 -3.27 8.02 -1.69
N LEU A 102 -4.00 7.26 -2.50
CA LEU A 102 -5.36 7.57 -2.92
C LEU A 102 -6.36 6.70 -2.17
N LEU A 103 -7.26 7.30 -1.39
CA LEU A 103 -8.39 6.59 -0.81
C LEU A 103 -9.68 6.89 -1.56
N VAL A 104 -10.40 5.84 -1.90
CA VAL A 104 -11.66 5.89 -2.66
C VAL A 104 -12.65 4.92 -2.03
N LYS A 105 -13.95 5.10 -2.27
CA LYS A 105 -14.94 4.20 -1.64
C LYS A 105 -14.85 2.76 -2.15
N ASN A 106 -14.77 2.61 -3.46
CA ASN A 106 -14.82 1.35 -4.21
C ASN A 106 -14.33 1.58 -5.65
N GLU A 107 -14.36 0.54 -6.48
CA GLU A 107 -13.94 0.60 -7.89
C GLU A 107 -14.66 1.68 -8.72
N SER A 108 -15.95 1.92 -8.49
CA SER A 108 -16.69 2.98 -9.21
C SER A 108 -16.18 4.37 -8.85
N ASP A 109 -15.90 4.60 -7.57
CA ASP A 109 -15.33 5.85 -7.08
C ASP A 109 -13.88 6.06 -7.54
N GLN A 110 -13.10 4.98 -7.63
CA GLN A 110 -11.76 4.97 -8.23
C GLN A 110 -11.80 5.40 -9.70
N ASN A 111 -12.66 4.76 -10.49
CA ASN A 111 -12.82 5.09 -11.90
C ASN A 111 -13.18 6.57 -12.09
N ASP A 112 -14.03 7.13 -11.22
CA ASP A 112 -14.38 8.55 -11.24
C ASP A 112 -13.21 9.45 -10.83
N ALA A 113 -12.39 9.06 -9.85
CA ALA A 113 -11.19 9.78 -9.45
C ALA A 113 -10.13 9.77 -10.56
N GLU A 114 -9.92 8.66 -11.26
CA GLU A 114 -8.89 8.53 -12.29
C GLU A 114 -9.21 9.29 -13.58
N ARG A 115 -10.47 9.70 -13.80
CA ARG A 115 -10.88 10.57 -14.92
C ARG A 115 -10.14 11.91 -14.94
N ILE A 116 -9.51 12.32 -13.84
CA ILE A 116 -8.76 13.58 -13.72
C ILE A 116 -7.35 13.48 -14.32
N ASN A 117 -7.05 12.37 -15.00
CA ASN A 117 -5.77 12.08 -15.61
C ASN A 117 -4.65 11.99 -14.57
N LEU A 118 -4.79 11.05 -13.65
CA LEU A 118 -3.71 10.63 -12.73
C LEU A 118 -2.55 9.93 -13.45
N LYS A 119 -2.56 9.87 -14.80
CA LYS A 119 -1.53 9.23 -15.61
C LYS A 119 -0.15 9.81 -15.27
N ASN A 120 0.81 8.90 -15.05
CA ASN A 120 2.19 9.21 -14.65
C ASN A 120 2.37 9.78 -13.23
N SER A 121 1.33 9.71 -12.38
CA SER A 121 1.48 9.96 -10.95
C SER A 121 2.01 8.71 -10.25
N ASN A 122 2.82 8.89 -9.19
CA ASN A 122 3.26 7.79 -8.34
C ASN A 122 2.28 7.66 -7.17
N TYR A 123 1.23 6.87 -7.33
CA TYR A 123 0.27 6.61 -6.25
C TYR A 123 -0.06 5.14 -6.13
N GLN A 124 -0.51 4.76 -4.94
CA GLN A 124 -1.22 3.52 -4.67
C GLN A 124 -2.65 3.87 -4.29
N ASP A 125 -3.64 3.17 -4.84
CA ASP A 125 -5.01 3.26 -4.38
C ASP A 125 -5.33 2.26 -3.26
N LEU A 126 -6.25 2.65 -2.39
CA LEU A 126 -6.77 1.81 -1.32
C LEU A 126 -8.26 2.09 -1.18
N ARG A 127 -9.07 1.04 -1.29
CA ARG A 127 -10.53 1.20 -1.22
C ARG A 127 -10.99 1.09 0.22
N ASP A 128 -11.87 2.01 0.61
CA ASP A 128 -12.53 2.00 1.90
C ASP A 128 -13.12 0.63 2.22
N GLU A 129 -13.78 0.00 1.25
CA GLU A 129 -14.41 -1.31 1.46
C GLU A 129 -13.42 -2.43 1.77
N GLU A 130 -12.13 -2.26 1.51
CA GLU A 130 -11.04 -3.22 1.78
C GLU A 130 -10.32 -2.96 3.12
N ILE A 131 -10.51 -1.78 3.71
CA ILE A 131 -9.96 -1.42 5.02
C ILE A 131 -10.77 -2.08 6.14
N THR A 132 -10.08 -2.83 6.99
CA THR A 132 -10.68 -3.55 8.11
C THR A 132 -10.12 -3.06 9.44
N LEU A 133 -10.96 -2.43 10.27
CA LEU A 133 -10.55 -1.80 11.54
C LEU A 133 -10.53 -2.76 12.75
N VAL A 134 -11.11 -3.96 12.62
CA VAL A 134 -11.34 -4.86 13.76
C VAL A 134 -10.24 -5.92 13.84
N ASN A 135 -9.46 -5.87 14.93
CA ASN A 135 -8.60 -6.99 15.32
C ASN A 135 -9.46 -8.25 15.52
N GLY A 136 -9.27 -9.26 14.66
CA GLY A 136 -10.05 -10.50 14.67
C GLY A 136 -11.23 -10.54 13.69
N SER A 137 -11.38 -9.54 12.82
CA SER A 137 -12.16 -9.71 11.60
C SER A 137 -11.62 -10.90 10.79
N PRO A 138 -12.49 -11.74 10.19
CA PRO A 138 -12.02 -12.78 9.27
C PRO A 138 -11.42 -12.19 7.99
N ARG A 139 -11.73 -10.92 7.67
CA ARG A 139 -11.22 -10.26 6.48
C ARG A 139 -9.87 -9.62 6.75
N PHE A 140 -8.90 -9.89 5.87
CA PHE A 140 -7.62 -9.21 5.86
C PHE A 140 -7.77 -7.70 5.65
N ASP A 141 -6.97 -6.91 6.35
CA ASP A 141 -6.92 -5.47 6.21
C ASP A 141 -5.97 -5.07 5.07
N ALA A 142 -6.53 -4.69 3.93
CA ALA A 142 -5.75 -4.35 2.74
C ALA A 142 -4.84 -3.12 2.94
N SER A 143 -5.09 -2.30 3.96
CA SER A 143 -4.19 -1.18 4.24
C SER A 143 -2.76 -1.63 4.60
N LEU A 144 -2.58 -2.83 5.15
CA LEU A 144 -1.26 -3.43 5.40
C LEU A 144 -0.52 -3.80 4.10
N GLU A 145 -1.26 -4.04 3.02
CA GLU A 145 -0.71 -4.40 1.71
C GLU A 145 -0.46 -3.16 0.86
N GLU A 146 -1.49 -2.36 0.61
CA GLU A 146 -1.40 -1.24 -0.31
C GLU A 146 -0.42 -0.16 0.18
N VAL A 147 -0.45 0.16 1.48
CA VAL A 147 0.52 1.11 2.04
C VAL A 147 1.94 0.55 1.95
N LEU A 148 2.12 -0.77 2.11
CA LEU A 148 3.42 -1.40 1.99
C LEU A 148 3.91 -1.44 0.54
N HIS A 149 3.03 -1.69 -0.44
CA HIS A 149 3.34 -1.59 -1.87
C HIS A 149 3.88 -0.20 -2.20
N LEU A 150 3.19 0.87 -1.76
CA LEU A 150 3.62 2.26 -1.94
C LEU A 150 5.07 2.50 -1.46
N ILE A 151 5.37 2.07 -0.23
CA ILE A 151 6.68 2.28 0.42
C ILE A 151 7.77 1.44 -0.24
N THR A 152 7.50 0.19 -0.55
CA THR A 152 8.50 -0.73 -1.10
C THR A 152 8.82 -0.43 -2.56
N GLN A 153 7.80 -0.20 -3.39
CA GLN A 153 7.94 0.07 -4.83
C GLN A 153 8.60 1.40 -5.14
N HIS A 154 8.18 2.47 -4.45
CA HIS A 154 8.66 3.83 -4.72
C HIS A 154 9.80 4.27 -3.80
N GLY A 155 9.94 3.66 -2.63
CA GLY A 155 10.99 3.91 -1.66
C GLY A 155 12.12 2.90 -1.77
N TYR A 156 11.97 1.72 -1.14
CA TYR A 156 13.04 0.72 -1.01
C TYR A 156 13.64 0.28 -2.35
N ALA A 157 12.82 -0.03 -3.34
CA ALA A 157 13.27 -0.43 -4.67
C ALA A 157 14.08 0.65 -5.40
N LYS A 158 13.87 1.93 -5.03
CA LYS A 158 14.54 3.08 -5.64
C LYS A 158 15.79 3.51 -4.86
N VAL A 159 15.82 3.30 -3.55
CA VAL A 159 17.00 3.56 -2.70
C VAL A 159 18.03 2.45 -2.82
N TYR A 160 17.58 1.19 -2.91
CA TYR A 160 18.44 0.01 -2.93
C TYR A 160 18.16 -0.86 -4.18
N PRO A 161 18.43 -0.36 -5.39
CA PRO A 161 18.02 -1.02 -6.64
C PRO A 161 18.64 -2.41 -6.87
N GLU A 162 19.82 -2.68 -6.31
CA GLU A 162 20.46 -4.00 -6.40
C GLU A 162 19.94 -5.00 -5.36
N VAL A 163 19.16 -4.53 -4.39
CA VAL A 163 18.63 -5.34 -3.28
C VAL A 163 17.13 -5.54 -3.42
N PHE A 164 16.38 -4.44 -3.46
CA PHE A 164 14.92 -4.43 -3.50
C PHE A 164 14.37 -3.98 -4.86
N GLY A 165 15.23 -3.78 -5.86
CA GLY A 165 14.78 -3.33 -7.17
C GLY A 165 13.85 -4.33 -7.84
N GLU A 166 12.80 -3.86 -8.49
CA GLU A 166 11.82 -4.68 -9.21
C GLU A 166 12.34 -5.03 -10.62
N LYS A 167 13.54 -5.60 -10.67
CA LYS A 167 14.26 -5.95 -11.89
C LYS A 167 15.05 -7.23 -11.69
N LYS A 168 15.33 -7.92 -12.80
CA LYS A 168 16.11 -9.16 -12.77
C LYS A 168 17.51 -8.90 -12.22
N GLY A 169 17.97 -9.79 -11.34
CA GLY A 169 19.29 -9.72 -10.71
C GLY A 169 19.37 -8.83 -9.47
N SER A 170 18.25 -8.27 -9.00
CA SER A 170 18.17 -7.78 -7.62
C SER A 170 18.03 -8.96 -6.66
N LYS A 171 18.48 -8.79 -5.42
CA LYS A 171 18.42 -9.88 -4.41
C LYS A 171 16.99 -10.35 -4.13
N ILE A 172 16.03 -9.44 -4.09
CA ILE A 172 14.62 -9.79 -3.87
C ILE A 172 14.06 -10.58 -5.06
N ALA A 173 14.44 -10.23 -6.28
CA ALA A 173 13.99 -10.89 -7.50
C ALA A 173 14.60 -12.28 -7.64
N ASP A 174 15.87 -12.45 -7.25
CA ASP A 174 16.53 -13.76 -7.22
C ASP A 174 15.88 -14.70 -6.19
N ALA A 175 15.51 -14.20 -5.01
CA ALA A 175 14.76 -14.96 -4.02
C ALA A 175 13.36 -15.36 -4.53
N MET A 176 12.65 -14.42 -5.17
CA MET A 176 11.36 -14.70 -5.79
C MET A 176 11.46 -15.77 -6.89
N ASP A 177 12.49 -15.71 -7.74
CA ASP A 177 12.72 -16.70 -8.79
C ASP A 177 12.87 -18.11 -8.21
N ILE A 178 13.54 -18.25 -7.07
CA ILE A 178 13.61 -19.53 -6.33
C ILE A 178 12.21 -19.93 -5.83
N ALA A 179 11.48 -19.00 -5.22
CA ALA A 179 10.16 -19.24 -4.61
C ALA A 179 9.10 -19.76 -5.56
N ARG A 180 9.18 -19.34 -6.83
CA ARG A 180 8.27 -19.77 -7.90
C ARG A 180 8.82 -20.91 -8.77
N GLY A 181 10.02 -21.40 -8.49
CA GLY A 181 10.66 -22.50 -9.20
C GLY A 181 11.30 -22.13 -10.54
N GLY A 182 11.59 -20.85 -10.77
CA GLY A 182 12.31 -20.37 -11.95
C GLY A 182 12.04 -18.91 -12.31
N TYR A 183 12.63 -18.47 -13.42
CA TYR A 183 12.38 -17.14 -13.98
C TYR A 183 11.25 -17.15 -15.00
N PHE A 184 10.21 -16.36 -14.74
CA PHE A 184 9.07 -16.03 -15.58
C PHE A 184 8.90 -14.51 -15.71
N LYS A 185 8.85 -14.00 -16.95
CA LYS A 185 8.64 -12.57 -17.21
C LYS A 185 7.20 -12.12 -16.96
N LYS A 186 6.26 -13.05 -17.11
CA LYS A 186 4.81 -12.94 -16.90
C LYS A 186 4.38 -14.12 -16.04
N VAL A 187 3.21 -14.04 -15.41
CA VAL A 187 2.63 -15.17 -14.69
C VAL A 187 2.52 -16.37 -15.64
N PRO A 188 3.15 -17.53 -15.31
CA PRO A 188 3.07 -18.73 -16.12
C PRO A 188 1.74 -19.45 -15.90
N ASN A 189 1.33 -20.26 -16.88
CA ASN A 189 0.13 -21.10 -16.76
C ASN A 189 0.27 -22.16 -15.66
N GLU A 190 1.50 -22.59 -15.36
CA GLU A 190 1.79 -23.61 -14.36
C GLU A 190 3.10 -23.27 -13.64
N TYR A 191 3.09 -23.47 -12.32
CA TYR A 191 4.29 -23.42 -11.48
C TYR A 191 4.74 -24.83 -11.11
N SER A 192 6.01 -24.96 -10.72
CA SER A 192 6.52 -26.21 -10.15
C SER A 192 5.74 -26.59 -8.90
N ALA A 193 5.50 -27.89 -8.67
CA ALA A 193 4.83 -28.38 -7.46
C ALA A 193 5.53 -27.97 -6.14
N ASN A 194 6.84 -27.72 -6.23
CA ASN A 194 7.66 -27.27 -5.09
C ASN A 194 7.62 -25.75 -4.88
N ALA A 195 6.96 -24.97 -5.74
CA ALA A 195 6.82 -23.54 -5.58
C ALA A 195 5.96 -23.21 -4.35
N TRP A 196 6.34 -22.16 -3.62
CA TRP A 196 5.56 -21.60 -2.50
C TRP A 196 5.02 -20.20 -2.78
N TYR A 197 5.42 -19.60 -3.89
CA TYR A 197 4.82 -18.40 -4.45
C TYR A 197 4.30 -18.71 -5.87
N THR A 198 2.99 -18.65 -6.04
CA THR A 198 2.24 -19.09 -7.22
C THR A 198 1.17 -18.06 -7.59
N TYR A 199 1.60 -16.81 -7.81
CA TYR A 199 0.73 -15.69 -8.13
C TYR A 199 -0.12 -15.95 -9.38
N ASN A 200 -1.40 -15.55 -9.35
CA ASN A 200 -2.39 -15.94 -10.35
C ASN A 200 -2.96 -14.78 -11.19
N ASP A 201 -2.60 -13.51 -10.90
CA ASP A 201 -3.03 -12.38 -11.72
C ASP A 201 -2.21 -12.29 -13.01
N GLU A 202 -2.79 -12.74 -14.12
CA GLU A 202 -2.18 -12.75 -15.45
C GLU A 202 -1.82 -11.34 -16.00
N SER A 203 -2.41 -10.28 -15.46
CA SER A 203 -2.10 -8.90 -15.86
C SER A 203 -0.69 -8.50 -15.40
N CYS A 204 -0.24 -9.08 -14.28
CA CYS A 204 1.00 -8.77 -13.60
C CYS A 204 2.23 -9.14 -14.43
N ASP A 205 3.21 -8.23 -14.47
CA ASP A 205 4.53 -8.52 -15.02
C ASP A 205 5.54 -8.94 -13.96
N TYR A 206 6.80 -9.08 -14.34
CA TYR A 206 7.86 -9.46 -13.43
C TYR A 206 8.07 -8.42 -12.31
N SER A 207 7.89 -7.13 -12.60
CA SER A 207 8.05 -6.06 -11.61
C SER A 207 6.96 -6.18 -10.55
N CYS A 208 5.71 -6.29 -10.99
CA CYS A 208 4.55 -6.46 -10.10
C CYS A 208 4.66 -7.73 -9.23
N GLN A 209 5.11 -8.86 -9.80
CA GLN A 209 5.31 -10.09 -9.00
C GLN A 209 6.35 -9.90 -7.87
N ILE A 210 7.38 -9.07 -8.08
CA ILE A 210 8.39 -8.77 -7.04
C ILE A 210 7.77 -7.95 -5.91
N THR A 211 6.92 -6.97 -6.24
CA THR A 211 6.17 -6.15 -5.28
C THR A 211 5.32 -7.04 -4.38
N GLU A 212 4.53 -7.92 -5.00
CA GLU A 212 3.65 -8.88 -4.33
C GLU A 212 4.42 -9.88 -3.46
N TYR A 213 5.50 -10.48 -4.00
CA TYR A 213 6.36 -11.38 -3.24
C TYR A 213 6.97 -10.70 -1.99
N THR A 214 7.38 -9.43 -2.13
CA THR A 214 7.91 -8.64 -1.01
C THR A 214 6.85 -8.43 0.06
N TYR A 215 5.62 -8.09 -0.35
CA TYR A 215 4.47 -7.98 0.53
C TYR A 215 4.18 -9.29 1.27
N TRP A 216 4.00 -10.39 0.54
CA TRP A 216 3.68 -11.70 1.09
C TRP A 216 4.70 -12.13 2.14
N ALA A 217 5.98 -11.99 1.81
CA ALA A 217 7.07 -12.36 2.69
C ALA A 217 7.13 -11.47 3.94
N LEU A 218 7.12 -10.14 3.79
CA LEU A 218 7.27 -9.23 4.93
C LEU A 218 6.07 -9.32 5.88
N THR A 219 4.86 -9.31 5.36
CA THR A 219 3.64 -9.39 6.19
C THR A 219 3.53 -10.74 6.91
N SER A 220 4.01 -11.83 6.31
CA SER A 220 4.13 -13.13 7.00
C SER A 220 5.18 -13.11 8.11
N ILE A 221 6.33 -12.44 7.91
CA ILE A 221 7.37 -12.25 8.93
C ILE A 221 6.85 -11.42 10.13
N LEU A 222 6.04 -10.40 9.85
CA LEU A 222 5.42 -9.53 10.86
C LEU A 222 4.22 -10.18 11.56
N GLY A 223 3.69 -11.28 11.02
CA GLY A 223 2.56 -12.01 11.60
C GLY A 223 1.18 -11.58 11.10
N ALA A 224 1.09 -10.72 10.08
CA ALA A 224 -0.19 -10.28 9.51
C ALA A 224 -0.98 -11.44 8.87
N GLN A 225 -0.26 -12.43 8.35
CA GLN A 225 -0.84 -13.58 7.64
C GLN A 225 -1.10 -14.79 8.57
N ASP A 226 -0.85 -14.65 9.87
CA ASP A 226 -0.93 -15.73 10.87
C ASP A 226 -2.16 -15.61 11.76
N PHE A 227 -3.35 -15.76 11.15
CA PHE A 227 -4.61 -15.86 11.89
C PHE A 227 -5.49 -16.99 11.33
N ASN A 228 -6.48 -17.39 12.13
CA ASN A 228 -7.32 -18.54 11.82
C ASN A 228 -8.07 -18.34 10.49
N GLY A 229 -8.01 -19.33 9.60
CA GLY A 229 -8.61 -19.29 8.26
C GLY A 229 -7.72 -18.69 7.18
N ARG A 230 -6.79 -17.79 7.53
CA ARG A 230 -5.98 -17.05 6.54
C ARG A 230 -5.17 -17.96 5.61
N PHE A 231 -4.55 -19.00 6.15
CA PHE A 231 -3.78 -19.93 5.33
C PHE A 231 -4.63 -20.60 4.25
N ASP A 232 -5.88 -20.97 4.55
CA ASP A 232 -6.76 -21.60 3.57
C ASP A 232 -7.19 -20.63 2.48
N GLU A 233 -7.27 -19.32 2.78
CA GLU A 233 -7.59 -18.27 1.81
C GLU A 233 -6.44 -18.02 0.82
N ILE A 234 -5.18 -18.10 1.28
CA ILE A 234 -4.03 -17.63 0.48
C ILE A 234 -3.11 -18.73 -0.03
N LYS A 235 -3.22 -19.98 0.46
CA LYS A 235 -2.25 -21.07 0.15
C LYS A 235 -2.10 -21.40 -1.34
N ASP A 236 -3.07 -21.02 -2.16
CA ASP A 236 -3.04 -21.22 -3.61
C ASP A 236 -2.06 -20.24 -4.29
N GLU A 237 -1.74 -19.10 -3.64
CA GLU A 237 -0.75 -18.12 -4.09
C GLU A 237 0.49 -18.07 -3.20
N TRP A 238 0.33 -18.20 -1.88
CA TRP A 238 1.40 -18.07 -0.89
C TRP A 238 1.32 -19.12 0.21
N LYS A 239 2.30 -20.04 0.27
CA LYS A 239 2.29 -21.15 1.23
C LYS A 239 2.94 -20.83 2.58
N LEU A 240 3.64 -19.70 2.71
CA LEU A 240 4.50 -19.39 3.87
C LEU A 240 3.89 -18.30 4.79
N ASN A 241 2.63 -18.44 5.17
CA ASN A 241 1.85 -17.43 5.92
C ASN A 241 2.34 -17.11 7.35
N THR A 242 3.44 -17.67 7.83
CA THR A 242 3.98 -17.39 9.17
C THR A 242 5.47 -17.12 9.13
N LYS A 243 5.99 -16.40 10.13
CA LYS A 243 7.42 -16.10 10.27
C LYS A 243 8.29 -17.35 10.21
N GLU A 244 7.90 -18.41 10.91
CA GLU A 244 8.61 -19.68 10.95
C GLU A 244 8.62 -20.36 9.58
N LYS A 245 7.50 -20.31 8.85
CA LYS A 245 7.44 -20.87 7.49
C LYS A 245 8.37 -20.12 6.54
N VAL A 246 8.38 -18.79 6.57
CA VAL A 246 9.31 -17.98 5.75
C VAL A 246 10.76 -18.29 6.14
N LYS A 247 11.09 -18.22 7.43
CA LYS A 247 12.45 -18.48 7.94
C LYS A 247 13.00 -19.86 7.53
N ASN A 248 12.17 -20.89 7.56
CA ASN A 248 12.60 -22.27 7.34
C ASN A 248 12.60 -22.70 5.86
N ASN A 249 11.76 -22.09 5.01
CA ASN A 249 11.58 -22.52 3.62
C ASN A 249 12.09 -21.49 2.60
N ASP A 250 12.22 -20.22 2.99
CA ASP A 250 12.71 -19.13 2.17
C ASP A 250 13.68 -18.26 2.99
N SER A 251 14.82 -18.86 3.33
CA SER A 251 15.83 -18.19 4.15
C SER A 251 16.43 -16.96 3.46
N ASP A 252 16.42 -16.93 2.12
CA ASP A 252 16.99 -15.82 1.35
C ASP A 252 16.16 -14.55 1.55
N VAL A 253 14.84 -14.62 1.39
CA VAL A 253 13.96 -13.47 1.66
C VAL A 253 13.88 -13.14 3.14
N TYR A 254 13.87 -14.16 4.02
CA TYR A 254 13.88 -13.92 5.46
C TYR A 254 15.11 -13.12 5.90
N ASN A 255 16.30 -13.54 5.47
CA ASN A 255 17.55 -12.86 5.81
C ASN A 255 17.62 -11.47 5.20
N LEU A 256 17.02 -11.26 4.02
CA LEU A 256 16.98 -9.97 3.36
C LEU A 256 16.07 -8.97 4.09
N LEU A 257 14.84 -9.40 4.42
CA LEU A 257 13.82 -8.55 5.03
C LEU A 257 14.02 -8.32 6.52
N THR A 258 14.81 -9.15 7.20
CA THR A 258 15.16 -8.97 8.63
C THR A 258 16.53 -8.32 8.84
N LYS A 259 17.19 -7.86 7.77
CA LYS A 259 18.50 -7.23 7.88
C LYS A 259 18.37 -5.80 8.44
N SER A 260 18.93 -5.58 9.63
CA SER A 260 18.86 -4.29 10.34
C SER A 260 19.42 -3.10 9.54
N GLU A 261 20.32 -3.33 8.60
CA GLU A 261 20.88 -2.31 7.70
C GLU A 261 19.80 -1.55 6.91
N TYR A 262 18.72 -2.21 6.53
CA TYR A 262 17.66 -1.60 5.71
C TYR A 262 16.54 -0.99 6.56
N LYS A 263 16.55 -1.24 7.89
CA LYS A 263 15.52 -0.74 8.81
C LYS A 263 14.10 -0.96 8.29
N LEU A 264 13.83 -2.16 7.79
CA LEU A 264 12.46 -2.57 7.49
C LEU A 264 11.69 -2.73 8.80
N PRO A 265 10.34 -2.61 8.76
CA PRO A 265 9.49 -2.82 9.93
C PRO A 265 9.78 -4.14 10.65
N THR A 266 9.74 -4.11 11.98
CA THR A 266 9.90 -5.31 12.83
C THR A 266 8.66 -5.61 13.68
N LYS A 267 7.74 -4.64 13.77
CA LYS A 267 6.42 -4.75 14.39
C LYS A 267 5.36 -4.56 13.31
N LEU A 268 4.28 -5.33 13.39
CA LEU A 268 3.12 -5.15 12.53
C LEU A 268 2.38 -3.86 12.91
N PRO A 269 2.11 -2.94 11.96
CA PRO A 269 1.23 -1.82 12.21
C PRO A 269 -0.15 -2.26 12.71
N ASN A 270 -0.71 -1.50 13.65
CA ASN A 270 -2.00 -1.81 14.27
C ASN A 270 -3.08 -0.74 13.98
N GLY A 271 -2.74 0.29 13.21
CA GLY A 271 -3.64 1.37 12.80
C GLY A 271 -3.83 2.44 13.87
N LYS A 272 -2.95 2.51 14.87
CA LYS A 272 -3.06 3.46 16.00
C LYS A 272 -1.71 4.08 16.33
N TYR A 273 -1.18 4.85 15.40
CA TYR A 273 0.07 5.56 15.54
C TYR A 273 0.02 6.57 16.71
N ARG A 274 0.96 6.44 17.65
CA ARG A 274 1.05 7.26 18.86
C ARG A 274 2.51 7.48 19.23
N ILE A 275 2.92 8.73 19.31
CA ILE A 275 4.21 9.07 19.92
C ILE A 275 4.08 8.94 21.45
N PRO A 276 4.92 8.13 22.13
CA PRO A 276 4.90 7.95 23.58
C PRO A 276 5.06 9.23 24.41
#